data_AF-A0AAV4P8M0-F1
#
_entry.id   AF-A0AAV4P8M0-F1
#
_cell.length_a   1.000
_cell.length_b   1.000
_cell.length_c   1.000
_cell.angle_alpha   90.00
_cell.angle_beta   90.00
_cell.angle_gamma   90.00
#
_symmetry.space_group_name_H-M   'P 1'
#
loop_
_entity.id
_entity.type
_entity.pdbx_description
1 polymer ?
#
loop_
_entity_poly.entity_id
_entity_poly.type
_entity_poly.pdbx_seq_one_letter_code
_entity_poly.pdbx_strand_id
1 'polypeptide(L)'
;MFQDKTITCKDPSCQPTITCKDPSCQPTITCKDPSCQPTITCKDPSCQPTITCKDPSCQPTITCKDPSCQPTITCKDPSCQPTITCKDPSCQPTITCKDPSCQPTITCKDPSCQPTITCKDPSCQPTITCKDPSCQPTITCKDPSYM
;
A
#
# COMPACT_ATOMS: atom_id res chain seq x y z
N MET A 1 7.41 21.02 9.72
CA MET A 1 6.96 20.18 10.86
C MET A 1 6.47 18.87 10.26
N PHE A 2 6.83 17.74 10.87
CA PHE A 2 6.35 16.42 10.46
C PHE A 2 5.07 16.09 11.23
N GLN A 3 4.06 15.57 10.53
CA GLN A 3 2.82 15.14 11.17
C GLN A 3 2.72 13.62 11.19
N ASP A 4 2.83 13.05 12.39
CA ASP A 4 2.58 11.63 12.61
C ASP A 4 1.11 11.45 12.98
N LYS A 5 0.36 10.72 12.15
CA LYS A 5 -1.03 10.35 12.42
C LYS A 5 -1.10 8.85 12.53
N THR A 6 -1.50 8.34 13.70
CA THR A 6 -1.62 6.90 13.91
C THR A 6 -3.05 6.55 14.27
N ILE A 7 -3.63 5.57 13.58
CA ILE A 7 -4.89 4.93 13.95
C ILE A 7 -4.62 3.45 14.20
N THR A 8 -5.09 2.95 15.33
CA THR A 8 -5.15 1.50 15.59
C THR A 8 -6.60 1.10 15.74
N CYS A 9 -7.08 0.21 14.88
CA CYS A 9 -8.39 -0.36 15.03
C CYS A 9 -8.37 -1.67 15.82
N LYS A 10 -9.39 -1.84 16.66
CA LYS A 10 -9.62 -3.00 17.53
C LYS A 10 -11.05 -3.54 17.42
N ASP A 11 -11.82 -3.05 16.44
CA ASP A 11 -13.22 -3.40 16.27
C ASP A 11 -13.39 -4.44 15.16
N PRO A 12 -14.39 -5.34 15.25
CA PRO A 12 -14.56 -6.46 14.33
C PRO A 12 -14.57 -6.10 12.84
N SER A 13 -15.01 -4.88 12.54
CA SER A 13 -15.03 -4.28 11.22
C SER A 13 -14.56 -2.83 11.33
N CYS A 14 -13.63 -2.42 10.49
CA CYS A 14 -13.05 -1.09 10.58
C CYS A 14 -12.73 -0.43 9.24
N GLN A 15 -12.98 0.87 9.16
CA GLN A 15 -12.67 1.70 7.99
C GLN A 15 -11.86 2.95 8.41
N PRO A 16 -10.67 2.77 9.00
CA PRO A 16 -9.89 3.89 9.49
C PRO A 16 -9.40 4.74 8.31
N THR A 17 -9.55 6.05 8.42
CA THR A 17 -9.15 6.98 7.36
C THR A 17 -8.21 8.04 7.90
N ILE A 18 -7.07 8.22 7.23
CA ILE A 18 -6.15 9.33 7.49
C ILE A 18 -6.03 10.20 6.25
N THR A 19 -6.15 11.52 6.45
CA THR A 19 -5.80 12.52 5.43
C THR A 19 -4.70 13.42 5.96
N CYS A 20 -3.60 13.51 5.21
CA CYS A 20 -2.51 14.46 5.47
C CYS A 20 -2.63 15.67 4.52
N LYS A 21 -2.28 16.85 5.05
CA LYS A 21 -2.25 18.14 4.34
C LYS A 21 -1.04 19.00 4.76
N ASP A 22 -0.08 18.40 5.46
CA ASP A 22 1.08 19.09 6.03
C ASP A 22 2.34 18.79 5.20
N PRO A 23 3.33 19.69 5.12
CA PRO A 23 4.50 19.54 4.24
C PRO A 23 5.22 18.18 4.26
N SER A 24 5.14 17.44 5.37
CA SER A 24 5.64 16.07 5.49
C SER A 24 4.76 15.26 6.44
N CYS A 25 4.34 14.06 6.04
CA CYS A 25 3.45 13.20 6.83
C CYS A 25 3.91 11.73 6.87
N GLN A 26 3.76 11.08 8.02
CA GLN A 26 3.93 9.63 8.18
C GLN A 26 2.67 9.00 8.78
N PRO A 27 1.58 8.92 7.99
CA PRO A 27 0.34 8.35 8.47
C PRO A 27 0.48 6.83 8.61
N THR A 28 0.09 6.30 9.77
CA THR A 28 0.14 4.88 10.09
C THR A 28 -1.23 4.36 10.47
N ILE A 29 -1.67 3.28 9.84
CA ILE A 29 -2.86 2.54 10.24
C ILE A 29 -2.49 1.10 10.59
N THR A 30 -2.96 0.63 11.75
CA THR A 30 -2.89 -0.77 12.15
C THR A 30 -4.29 -1.33 12.38
N CYS A 31 -4.62 -2.44 11.73
CA CYS A 31 -5.84 -3.21 11.97
C CYS A 31 -5.50 -4.57 12.61
N LYS A 32 -6.39 -5.09 13.47
CA LYS A 32 -6.18 -6.33 14.25
C LYS A 32 -7.42 -7.26 14.32
N ASP A 33 -8.44 -7.02 13.51
CA ASP A 33 -9.79 -7.59 13.62
C ASP A 33 -10.33 -8.12 12.29
N PRO A 34 -11.40 -8.95 12.27
CA PRO A 34 -11.86 -9.71 11.11
C PRO A 34 -11.82 -9.05 9.73
N SER A 35 -12.23 -7.78 9.63
CA SER A 35 -12.32 -7.05 8.35
C SER A 35 -11.85 -5.61 8.49
N CYS A 36 -10.88 -5.18 7.67
CA CYS A 36 -10.42 -3.80 7.63
C CYS A 36 -10.30 -3.22 6.22
N GLN A 37 -10.76 -1.97 6.05
CA GLN A 37 -10.60 -1.21 4.82
C GLN A 37 -9.90 0.13 5.12
N PRO A 38 -8.61 0.09 5.48
CA PRO A 38 -7.87 1.28 5.87
C PRO A 38 -7.57 2.15 4.65
N THR A 39 -7.80 3.45 4.78
CA THR A 39 -7.57 4.43 3.71
C THR A 39 -6.61 5.51 4.16
N ILE A 40 -5.56 5.75 3.38
CA ILE A 40 -4.67 6.89 3.56
C ILE A 40 -4.67 7.75 2.30
N THR A 41 -4.86 9.06 2.48
CA THR A 41 -4.69 10.06 1.41
C THR A 41 -3.64 11.09 1.82
N CYS A 42 -2.59 11.21 1.04
CA CYS A 42 -1.60 12.29 1.15
C CYS A 42 -1.79 13.31 0.01
N LYS A 43 -1.54 14.58 0.31
CA LYS A 43 -1.60 15.71 -0.66
C LYS A 43 -0.38 16.65 -0.50
N ASP A 44 0.71 16.12 0.01
CA ASP A 44 1.82 16.84 0.62
C ASP A 44 3.10 16.75 -0.21
N PRO A 45 4.14 17.56 0.04
CA PRO A 45 5.46 17.44 -0.58
C PRO A 45 6.12 16.06 -0.42
N SER A 46 5.94 15.42 0.73
CA SER A 46 6.54 14.12 1.05
C SER A 46 5.64 13.31 1.99
N CYS A 47 5.31 12.07 1.61
CA CYS A 47 4.51 11.17 2.44
C CYS A 47 5.10 9.76 2.53
N GLN A 48 5.08 9.17 3.72
CA GLN A 48 5.46 7.78 3.96
C GLN A 48 4.31 7.02 4.64
N PRO A 49 3.22 6.75 3.91
CA PRO A 49 2.05 6.12 4.49
C PRO A 49 2.30 4.64 4.75
N THR A 50 1.95 4.18 5.94
CA THR A 50 2.12 2.78 6.37
C THR A 50 0.78 2.18 6.77
N ILE A 51 0.44 1.04 6.19
CA ILE A 51 -0.71 0.23 6.60
C ILE A 51 -0.23 -1.17 7.00
N THR A 52 -0.63 -1.61 8.19
CA THR A 52 -0.44 -2.99 8.65
C THR A 52 -1.79 -3.62 8.98
N CYS A 53 -2.13 -4.71 8.29
CA CYS A 53 -3.28 -5.54 8.62
C CYS A 53 -2.81 -6.87 9.22
N LYS A 54 -3.59 -7.42 10.17
CA LYS A 54 -3.36 -8.74 10.80
C LYS A 54 -4.65 -9.56 10.83
N ASP A 55 -5.49 -9.34 9.85
CA ASP A 55 -6.92 -9.59 9.83
C ASP A 55 -7.25 -10.76 8.87
N PRO A 56 -8.37 -11.45 8.99
CA PRO A 56 -8.88 -12.38 7.98
C PRO A 56 -9.00 -11.78 6.57
N SER A 57 -9.43 -10.52 6.47
CA SER A 57 -9.59 -9.81 5.19
C SER A 57 -9.22 -8.32 5.32
N CYS A 58 -8.31 -7.85 4.47
CA CYS A 58 -7.96 -6.43 4.41
C CYS A 58 -7.93 -5.88 2.98
N GLN A 59 -8.50 -4.69 2.80
CA GLN A 59 -8.49 -3.95 1.53
C GLN A 59 -7.86 -2.56 1.72
N PRO A 60 -6.53 -2.50 1.93
CA PRO A 60 -5.86 -1.24 2.21
C PRO A 60 -5.74 -0.39 0.95
N THR A 61 -6.08 0.89 1.08
CA THR A 61 -6.00 1.86 -0.02
C THR A 61 -5.09 3.02 0.36
N ILE A 62 -4.10 3.29 -0.48
CA ILE A 62 -3.24 4.47 -0.36
C ILE A 62 -3.32 5.30 -1.65
N THR A 63 -3.59 6.59 -1.48
CA THR A 63 -3.54 7.58 -2.57
C THR A 63 -2.54 8.67 -2.23
N CYS A 64 -1.53 8.85 -3.06
CA CYS A 64 -0.58 9.96 -3.00
C CYS A 64 -0.79 10.90 -4.20
N LYS A 65 -0.61 12.21 -3.96
CA LYS A 65 -0.68 13.28 -4.99
C LYS A 65 0.49 14.25 -4.81
N ASP A 66 1.63 13.70 -4.45
CA ASP A 66 2.75 14.33 -3.78
C ASP A 66 3.96 14.41 -4.73
N PRO A 67 4.99 15.23 -4.48
CA PRO A 67 6.29 15.15 -5.16
C PRO A 67 7.03 13.82 -4.92
N SER A 68 6.88 13.25 -3.72
CA SER A 68 7.54 12.00 -3.33
C SER A 68 6.68 11.21 -2.35
N CYS A 69 6.36 9.96 -2.70
CA CYS A 69 5.61 9.06 -1.82
C CYS A 69 6.26 7.68 -1.72
N GLN A 70 6.39 7.17 -0.49
CA GLN A 70 6.91 5.83 -0.20
C GLN A 70 5.87 5.02 0.57
N PRO A 71 4.82 4.54 -0.11
CA PRO A 71 3.73 3.84 0.56
C PRO A 71 4.13 2.40 0.88
N THR A 72 3.86 1.98 2.12
CA THR A 72 4.15 0.64 2.60
C THR A 72 2.88 -0.04 3.07
N ILE A 73 2.59 -1.22 2.51
CA ILE A 73 1.49 -2.07 2.97
C ILE A 73 2.05 -3.43 3.39
N THR A 74 1.71 -3.86 4.60
CA THR A 74 1.99 -5.20 5.11
C THR A 74 0.69 -5.90 5.46
N CYS A 75 0.43 -7.02 4.81
CA CYS A 75 -0.67 -7.93 5.13
C CYS A 75 -0.13 -9.23 5.74
N LYS A 76 -0.84 -9.74 6.74
CA LYS A 76 -0.63 -11.06 7.37
C LYS A 76 -1.95 -11.84 7.42
N ASP A 77 -2.74 -11.63 6.38
CA ASP A 77 -4.18 -11.83 6.29
C ASP A 77 -4.51 -12.86 5.20
N PRO A 78 -5.34 -13.89 5.45
CA PRO A 78 -5.76 -14.88 4.46
C PRO A 78 -6.10 -14.34 3.07
N SER A 79 -6.74 -13.16 3.02
CA SER A 79 -7.05 -12.42 1.81
C SER A 79 -6.70 -10.93 1.96
N CYS A 80 -5.82 -10.43 1.08
CA CYS A 80 -5.46 -9.01 1.04
C CYS A 80 -5.52 -8.45 -0.39
N GLN A 81 -6.19 -7.31 -0.56
CA GLN A 81 -6.30 -6.61 -1.85
C GLN A 81 -5.77 -5.17 -1.73
N PRO A 82 -4.44 -5.00 -1.68
CA PRO A 82 -3.84 -3.70 -1.48
C PRO A 82 -3.87 -2.89 -2.76
N THR A 83 -4.34 -1.64 -2.66
CA THR A 83 -4.40 -0.70 -3.77
C THR A 83 -3.54 0.53 -3.47
N ILE A 84 -2.60 0.82 -4.35
CA ILE A 84 -1.77 2.03 -4.28
C ILE A 84 -1.94 2.81 -5.57
N THR A 85 -2.29 4.09 -5.44
CA THR A 85 -2.30 5.05 -6.55
C THR A 85 -1.36 6.20 -6.24
N CYS A 86 -0.35 6.37 -7.09
CA CYS A 86 0.56 7.52 -7.08
C CYS A 86 0.31 8.40 -8.33
N LYS A 87 0.41 9.72 -8.15
CA LYS A 87 0.29 10.73 -9.22
C LYS A 87 1.49 11.69 -9.19
N ASP A 88 2.61 11.18 -8.71
CA ASP A 88 3.75 11.89 -8.16
C ASP A 88 4.90 11.95 -9.19
N PRO A 89 5.93 12.79 -9.03
CA PRO A 89 7.20 12.66 -9.74
C PRO A 89 7.96 11.36 -9.42
N SER A 90 7.91 10.94 -8.14
CA SER A 90 8.64 9.77 -7.63
C SER A 90 7.78 8.99 -6.64
N CYS A 91 7.52 7.71 -6.94
CA CYS A 91 6.80 6.81 -6.04
C CYS A 91 7.53 5.47 -5.88
N GLN A 92 7.71 5.03 -4.64
CA GLN A 92 8.35 3.75 -4.29
C GLN A 92 7.42 2.88 -3.45
N PRO A 93 6.38 2.28 -4.06
CA PRO A 93 5.41 1.50 -3.33
C PRO A 93 5.97 0.13 -2.96
N THR A 94 5.79 -0.25 -1.70
CA THR A 94 6.19 -1.55 -1.17
C THR A 94 4.98 -2.29 -0.64
N ILE A 95 4.73 -3.48 -1.17
CA ILE A 95 3.67 -4.38 -0.71
C ILE A 95 4.30 -5.70 -0.27
N THR A 96 4.03 -6.09 0.97
CA THR A 96 4.40 -7.40 1.50
C THR A 96 3.14 -8.16 1.92
N CYS A 97 2.89 -9.28 1.26
CA CYS A 97 1.84 -10.24 1.59
C CYS A 97 2.46 -11.55 2.08
N LYS A 98 1.98 -12.07 3.20
CA LYS A 98 2.47 -13.33 3.78
C LYS A 98 1.50 -14.49 3.61
N ASP A 99 0.51 -14.33 2.74
CA ASP A 99 -0.77 -15.02 2.88
C ASP A 99 -1.28 -15.67 1.60
N PRO A 100 -2.21 -16.65 1.70
CA PRO A 100 -2.62 -17.51 0.60
C PRO A 100 -3.08 -16.74 -0.64
N SER A 101 -3.87 -15.67 -0.45
CA SER A 101 -4.41 -14.86 -1.55
C SER A 101 -4.05 -13.39 -1.40
N CYS A 102 -3.29 -12.85 -2.37
CA CYS A 102 -2.95 -11.44 -2.42
C CYS A 102 -3.11 -10.88 -3.84
N GLN A 103 -3.88 -9.79 -3.99
CA GLN A 103 -4.10 -9.15 -5.29
C GLN A 103 -3.64 -7.69 -5.26
N PRO A 104 -2.32 -7.44 -5.28
CA PRO A 104 -1.81 -6.09 -5.22
C PRO A 104 -2.03 -5.35 -6.53
N THR A 105 -2.61 -4.16 -6.42
CA THR A 105 -2.79 -3.23 -7.54
C THR A 105 -1.99 -1.97 -7.29
N ILE A 106 -1.06 -1.67 -8.19
CA ILE A 106 -0.27 -0.44 -8.17
C ILE A 106 -0.51 0.32 -9.47
N THR A 107 -0.93 1.57 -9.34
CA THR A 107 -1.06 2.50 -10.46
C THR A 107 -0.15 3.70 -10.23
N CYS A 108 0.83 3.88 -11.12
CA CYS A 108 1.73 5.02 -11.16
C CYS A 108 1.47 5.84 -12.44
N LYS A 109 1.26 7.15 -12.31
CA LYS A 109 1.13 8.07 -13.45
C LYS A 109 2.39 8.90 -13.67
N ASP A 110 3.51 8.38 -13.19
CA ASP A 110 4.61 9.15 -12.61
C ASP A 110 5.89 8.92 -13.42
N PRO A 111 6.76 9.93 -13.60
CA PRO A 111 8.06 9.79 -14.23
C PRO A 111 8.87 8.64 -13.66
N SER A 112 9.00 8.54 -12.33
CA SER A 112 9.78 7.49 -11.68
C SER A 112 8.91 6.67 -10.73
N CYS A 113 8.75 5.39 -11.02
CA CYS A 113 8.02 4.47 -10.14
C CYS A 113 8.80 3.16 -9.96
N GLN A 114 9.09 2.80 -8.70
CA GLN A 114 9.81 1.56 -8.36
C GLN A 114 8.97 0.68 -7.44
N PRO A 115 7.94 0.01 -7.98
CA PRO A 115 7.09 -0.85 -7.19
C PRO A 115 7.81 -2.14 -6.79
N THR A 116 7.72 -2.46 -5.50
CA THR A 116 8.20 -3.72 -4.95
C THR A 116 7.04 -4.51 -4.38
N ILE A 117 6.83 -5.72 -4.89
CA ILE A 117 5.79 -6.64 -4.42
C ILE A 117 6.46 -7.93 -3.98
N THR A 118 6.28 -8.29 -2.71
CA THR A 118 6.73 -9.56 -2.14
C THR A 118 5.54 -10.37 -1.66
N CYS A 119 5.34 -11.54 -2.26
CA CYS A 119 4.29 -12.50 -1.92
C CYS A 119 4.94 -13.83 -1.51
N LYS A 120 4.68 -14.30 -0.29
CA LYS A 120 5.25 -15.55 0.23
C LYS A 120 4.46 -16.82 -0.10
N ASP A 121 3.28 -16.68 -0.68
CA ASP A 121 2.28 -17.73 -0.85
C ASP A 121 1.85 -17.90 -2.32
N PRO A 122 1.18 -19.01 -2.66
CA PRO A 122 1.05 -19.48 -4.03
C PRO A 122 -0.13 -18.89 -4.82
N SER A 123 -0.86 -17.89 -4.33
CA SER A 123 -1.90 -17.21 -5.11
C SER A 123 -1.77 -15.69 -5.02
N CYS A 124 -0.75 -15.17 -5.70
CA CYS A 124 -0.51 -13.73 -5.78
C CYS A 124 -0.71 -13.26 -7.22
N GLN A 125 -1.56 -12.25 -7.42
CA GLN A 125 -1.90 -11.73 -8.74
C GLN A 125 -1.58 -10.22 -8.79
N PRO A 126 -0.29 -9.84 -8.91
CA PRO A 126 0.11 -8.45 -9.00
C PRO A 126 -0.30 -7.81 -10.31
N THR A 127 -0.90 -6.62 -10.20
CA THR A 127 -1.18 -5.74 -11.34
C THR A 127 -0.42 -4.43 -11.14
N ILE A 128 0.47 -4.11 -12.07
CA ILE A 128 1.25 -2.86 -12.05
C ILE A 128 0.96 -2.11 -13.35
N THR A 129 0.40 -0.92 -13.22
CA THR A 129 0.18 0.01 -14.34
C THR A 129 1.07 1.23 -14.18
N CYS A 130 1.96 1.45 -15.14
CA CYS A 130 2.82 2.62 -15.21
C CYS A 130 2.56 3.36 -16.53
N LYS A 131 2.34 4.68 -16.45
CA LYS A 131 2.15 5.52 -17.66
C LYS A 131 3.44 6.08 -18.25
N ASP A 132 4.51 6.17 -17.46
CA ASP A 132 5.78 6.79 -17.87
C ASP A 132 6.89 5.74 -18.04
N PRO A 133 7.88 5.98 -18.92
CA PRO A 133 8.99 5.05 -19.20
C PRO A 133 9.83 4.61 -18.01
N SER A 134 10.03 5.41 -16.96
CA SER A 134 10.93 5.06 -15.83
C SER A 134 10.23 4.25 -14.71
N CYS A 135 9.54 3.19 -15.11
CA CYS A 135 8.95 2.21 -14.21
C CYS A 135 9.83 0.96 -14.09
N GLN A 136 10.22 0.60 -12.86
CA GLN A 136 11.08 -0.55 -12.57
C GLN A 136 10.42 -1.45 -11.52
N PRO A 137 9.48 -2.33 -11.95
CA PRO A 137 8.81 -3.24 -11.04
C PRO A 137 9.72 -4.39 -10.59
N THR A 138 9.71 -4.66 -9.30
CA THR A 138 10.27 -5.88 -8.71
C THR A 138 9.14 -6.70 -8.12
N ILE A 139 8.90 -7.88 -8.67
CA ILE A 139 7.91 -8.84 -8.16
C ILE A 139 8.67 -10.08 -7.71
N THR A 140 8.49 -10.45 -6.45
CA THR A 140 8.97 -11.72 -5.90
C THR A 140 7.76 -12.48 -5.39
N CYS A 141 7.40 -13.55 -6.08
CA CYS A 141 6.29 -14.41 -5.69
C CYS A 141 6.73 -15.86 -5.61
N LYS A 142 6.19 -16.62 -4.63
CA LYS A 142 6.34 -18.08 -4.57
C LYS A 142 5.34 -18.84 -5.44
N ASP A 143 4.39 -18.13 -6.05
CA ASP A 143 3.39 -18.68 -6.97
C ASP A 143 4.08 -19.15 -8.27
N PRO A 144 3.92 -20.41 -8.68
CA PRO A 144 4.53 -20.94 -9.90
C PRO A 144 4.02 -20.28 -11.18
N SER A 145 2.90 -19.53 -11.15
CA SER A 145 2.42 -18.77 -12.32
C SER A 145 3.24 -17.51 -12.64
N TYR A 146 4.09 -17.05 -11.70
CA TYR A 146 4.92 -15.86 -11.84
C TYR A 146 6.43 -16.14 -11.72
N MET A 147 6.85 -17.42 -11.75
CA MET A 147 8.26 -17.83 -11.78
C MET A 147 8.74 -18.20 -13.18
#